data_AF-A0A2M6YR91-F1
#
_entry.id   AF-A0A2M6YR91-F1
#
_cell.length_a   1.000
_cell.length_b   1.000
_cell.length_c   1.000
_cell.angle_alpha   90.00
_cell.angle_beta   90.00
_cell.angle_gamma   90.00
#
_symmetry.space_group_name_H-M   'P 1'
#
loop_
_entity.id
_entity.type
_entity.pdbx_description
1 polymer ?
#
loop_
_entity_poly.entity_id
_entity_poly.type
_entity_poly.pdbx_seq_one_letter_code
_entity_poly.pdbx_strand_id
1 'polypeptide(L)'
;LGGLVARACIQKNTDHCFTDKLITVGSPNFGAIDAYPALEGGEIWRTGPTKLGYELLVHYFQQPGETRRETIERIAPVLKDLLPNFDYLTKNSTNLPPSSLSFQNSLLPNLSDLSSLINLTKTITGRGFNTVEQIILTEPNWIDKLLGNWPDGKPIDKLLTLEGDNSVLTKSSSFSGSLIENFTYNLDHGGIISEQVPLTKIMEILGLELNPGTYNSLTDEENFLVFLVHSPVKISSLDVTPDSFTTDELIIIPSPENKNYTLNVEGIGDGYYSLSVGQIFGEKVFWNDYFDETYNGKNQTFNLSVNPQSPSENPLLDPSGTSTTNQLNSRINEFKKEVQDLKINLKYKKALINQLNKIQNQAKNPQKAFSLFTALRQIIVTYENQGIIGHEMANIFREKSSGIADSLEFLSFLKPQKTNKFEAQAAIKAAEKVRNSVKQEKLNRNGALVFIDAQEKLDKANLVLGKAEYYRAKIFALEATQLFLESRMIK
;
A
#
# COMPACT_ATOMS: atom_id res chain seq x y z
N LEU A 1 16.91 -4.91 10.99
CA LEU A 1 16.29 -6.19 11.43
C LEU A 1 17.31 -7.31 11.64
N GLY A 2 18.21 -7.61 10.68
CA GLY A 2 19.15 -8.74 10.79
C GLY A 2 19.98 -8.78 12.08
N GLY A 3 20.50 -7.65 12.57
CA GLY A 3 21.23 -7.62 13.84
C GLY A 3 20.36 -7.94 15.07
N LEU A 4 19.06 -7.60 15.04
CA LEU A 4 18.12 -8.00 16.10
C LEU A 4 17.87 -9.51 16.08
N VAL A 5 17.79 -10.13 14.89
CA VAL A 5 17.67 -11.60 14.74
C VAL A 5 18.92 -12.28 15.32
N ALA A 6 20.11 -11.79 14.99
CA ALA A 6 21.37 -12.34 15.51
C ALA A 6 21.47 -12.18 17.03
N ARG A 7 21.13 -11.00 17.57
CA ARG A 7 21.04 -10.76 19.02
C ARG A 7 20.07 -11.73 19.70
N ALA A 8 18.88 -11.90 19.14
CA ALA A 8 17.87 -12.82 19.68
C ALA A 8 18.36 -14.26 19.67
N CYS A 9 19.10 -14.69 18.64
CA CYS A 9 19.73 -16.01 18.58
C CYS A 9 20.71 -16.23 19.75
N ILE A 10 21.62 -15.28 19.99
CA ILE A 10 22.63 -15.37 21.07
C ILE A 10 21.95 -15.43 22.44
N GLN A 11 20.98 -14.54 22.69
CA GLN A 11 20.36 -14.41 24.01
C GLN A 11 19.32 -15.48 24.31
N LYS A 12 18.65 -16.07 23.31
CA LYS A 12 17.63 -17.12 23.51
C LYS A 12 18.13 -18.54 23.29
N ASN A 13 19.21 -18.74 22.54
CA ASN A 13 19.70 -20.07 22.14
C ASN A 13 21.19 -20.20 22.45
N THR A 14 21.59 -20.02 23.71
CA THR A 14 23.00 -20.01 24.15
C THR A 14 23.78 -21.25 23.71
N ASP A 15 23.13 -22.40 23.57
CA ASP A 15 23.78 -23.68 23.23
C ASP A 15 23.75 -24.01 21.73
N HIS A 16 23.06 -23.21 20.91
CA HIS A 16 22.84 -23.47 19.48
C HIS A 16 23.15 -22.28 18.57
N CYS A 17 23.60 -21.16 19.14
CA CYS A 17 24.03 -19.98 18.41
C CYS A 17 25.56 -19.84 18.44
N PHE A 18 26.27 -20.54 17.55
CA PHE A 18 27.73 -20.48 17.47
C PHE A 18 28.19 -19.13 16.89
N THR A 19 28.47 -18.17 17.78
CA THR A 19 28.86 -16.79 17.40
C THR A 19 30.14 -16.38 18.14
N ASP A 20 31.22 -16.12 17.38
CA ASP A 20 32.49 -15.64 17.94
C ASP A 20 32.52 -14.11 18.14
N LYS A 21 31.83 -13.37 17.28
CA LYS A 21 31.67 -11.90 17.32
C LYS A 21 30.32 -11.51 16.71
N LEU A 22 29.66 -10.53 17.31
CA LEU A 22 28.46 -9.91 16.74
C LEU A 22 28.74 -8.44 16.41
N ILE A 23 28.50 -8.06 15.16
CA ILE A 23 28.47 -6.65 14.75
C ILE A 23 27.05 -6.33 14.30
N THR A 24 26.38 -5.42 15.00
CA THR A 24 25.05 -4.95 14.58
C THR A 24 25.17 -3.57 13.97
N VAL A 25 24.66 -3.38 12.75
CA VAL A 25 24.68 -2.08 12.04
C VAL A 25 23.25 -1.57 11.95
N GLY A 26 23.00 -0.34 12.42
CA GLY A 26 21.68 0.33 12.36
C GLY A 26 20.54 -0.49 12.98
N SER A 27 20.84 -1.48 13.82
CA SER A 27 19.87 -2.50 14.18
C SER A 27 18.93 -1.98 15.26
N PRO A 28 17.60 -2.12 15.15
CA PRO A 28 16.65 -1.60 16.14
C PRO A 28 16.64 -2.48 17.40
N ASN A 29 17.73 -2.46 18.16
CA ASN A 29 17.92 -3.22 19.39
C ASN A 29 16.85 -2.91 20.45
N PHE A 30 16.24 -1.73 20.41
CA PHE A 30 15.12 -1.36 21.27
C PHE A 30 13.85 -0.98 20.48
N GLY A 31 13.77 -1.42 19.21
CA GLY A 31 12.63 -1.24 18.32
C GLY A 31 12.72 -0.03 17.38
N ALA A 32 11.79 0.06 16.44
CA ALA A 32 11.72 1.11 15.43
C ALA A 32 10.32 1.73 15.45
N ILE A 33 10.24 3.06 15.56
CA ILE A 33 8.97 3.76 15.80
C ILE A 33 8.01 3.64 14.61
N ASP A 34 8.54 3.56 13.40
CA ASP A 34 7.78 3.37 12.17
C ASP A 34 7.07 2.01 12.04
N ALA A 35 7.34 1.06 12.95
CA ALA A 35 6.55 -0.18 13.04
C ALA A 35 5.10 0.10 13.47
N TYR A 36 4.85 1.15 14.26
CA TYR A 36 3.51 1.52 14.74
C TYR A 36 2.54 1.91 13.63
N PRO A 37 2.82 2.90 12.76
CA PRO A 37 1.91 3.26 11.67
C PRO A 37 1.66 2.11 10.69
N ALA A 38 2.66 1.27 10.44
CA ALA A 38 2.51 0.11 9.58
C ALA A 38 1.58 -0.95 10.21
N LEU A 39 1.79 -1.27 11.49
CA LEU A 39 1.03 -2.30 12.19
C LEU A 39 -0.40 -1.86 12.55
N GLU A 40 -0.60 -0.61 12.99
CA GLU A 40 -1.90 -0.16 13.50
C GLU A 40 -2.78 0.56 12.47
N GLY A 41 -2.19 1.02 11.37
CA GLY A 41 -2.90 1.76 10.32
C GLY A 41 -2.72 1.20 8.92
N GLY A 42 -1.75 0.32 8.72
CA GLY A 42 -1.32 -0.08 7.38
C GLY A 42 -0.61 1.04 6.61
N GLU A 43 -0.01 2.00 7.33
CA GLU A 43 0.69 3.16 6.76
C GLU A 43 2.20 2.95 6.75
N ILE A 44 2.84 3.10 5.58
CA ILE A 44 4.28 2.96 5.43
C ILE A 44 4.93 4.34 5.32
N TRP A 45 5.53 4.80 6.42
CA TRP A 45 6.16 6.12 6.50
C TRP A 45 7.61 6.14 6.03
N ARG A 46 8.29 4.99 6.01
CA ARG A 46 9.64 4.88 5.43
C ARG A 46 9.58 5.16 3.93
N THR A 47 10.68 5.63 3.37
CA THR A 47 10.88 5.78 1.92
C THR A 47 11.78 4.66 1.38
N GLY A 48 12.14 4.76 0.10
CA GLY A 48 13.11 3.88 -0.53
C GLY A 48 12.68 2.42 -0.74
N PRO A 49 13.64 1.49 -0.86
CA PRO A 49 13.35 0.07 -1.13
C PRO A 49 12.43 -0.59 -0.09
N THR A 50 12.44 -0.10 1.16
CA THR A 50 11.52 -0.61 2.19
C THR A 50 10.08 -0.26 1.84
N LYS A 51 9.82 0.98 1.40
CA LYS A 51 8.49 1.39 0.95
C LYS A 51 8.05 0.59 -0.26
N LEU A 52 8.93 0.45 -1.26
CA LEU A 52 8.71 -0.39 -2.43
C LEU A 52 8.28 -1.81 -2.03
N GLY A 53 9.04 -2.46 -1.15
CA GLY A 53 8.76 -3.82 -0.70
C GLY A 53 7.39 -3.92 -0.03
N TYR A 54 7.08 -3.05 0.93
CA TYR A 54 5.78 -3.09 1.61
C TYR A 54 4.61 -2.76 0.68
N GLU A 55 4.71 -1.70 -0.14
CA GLU A 55 3.62 -1.33 -1.05
C GLU A 55 3.36 -2.42 -2.10
N LEU A 56 4.41 -3.05 -2.64
CA LEU A 56 4.29 -4.18 -3.56
C LEU A 56 3.61 -5.37 -2.88
N LEU A 57 4.05 -5.74 -1.67
CA LEU A 57 3.49 -6.87 -0.94
C LEU A 57 2.05 -6.62 -0.50
N VAL A 58 1.72 -5.41 -0.02
CA VAL A 58 0.35 -5.06 0.34
C VAL A 58 -0.56 -5.09 -0.88
N HIS A 59 -0.15 -4.46 -1.99
CA HIS A 59 -0.94 -4.48 -3.23
C HIS A 59 -1.19 -5.91 -3.72
N TYR A 60 -0.17 -6.76 -3.69
CA TYR A 60 -0.28 -8.13 -4.19
C TYR A 60 -1.08 -9.06 -3.27
N PHE A 61 -0.92 -8.93 -1.95
CA PHE A 61 -1.48 -9.88 -1.00
C PHE A 61 -2.80 -9.45 -0.37
N GLN A 62 -3.25 -8.19 -0.54
CA GLN A 62 -4.50 -7.72 0.05
C GLN A 62 -5.69 -8.53 -0.47
N GLN A 63 -6.49 -9.08 0.44
CA GLN A 63 -7.67 -9.87 0.07
C GLN A 63 -8.93 -8.99 0.01
N PRO A 64 -9.96 -9.41 -0.74
CA PRO A 64 -11.19 -8.64 -0.84
C PRO A 64 -11.88 -8.47 0.51
N GLY A 65 -12.03 -7.23 0.96
CA GLY A 65 -12.61 -6.91 2.27
C GLY A 65 -11.61 -6.89 3.44
N GLU A 66 -10.32 -7.06 3.18
CA GLU A 66 -9.25 -6.72 4.13
C GLU A 66 -8.90 -5.23 4.03
N THR A 67 -8.53 -4.65 5.18
CA THR A 67 -7.85 -3.36 5.22
C THR A 67 -6.35 -3.54 4.93
N ARG A 68 -5.66 -2.44 4.60
CA ARG A 68 -4.20 -2.44 4.48
C ARG A 68 -3.52 -2.89 5.78
N ARG A 69 -4.06 -2.48 6.95
CA ARG A 69 -3.58 -2.91 8.28
C ARG A 69 -3.62 -4.42 8.43
N GLU A 70 -4.76 -5.04 8.14
CA GLU A 70 -4.94 -6.49 8.27
C GLU A 70 -4.03 -7.26 7.31
N THR A 71 -3.86 -6.73 6.09
CA THR A 71 -2.93 -7.28 5.11
C THR A 71 -1.50 -7.28 5.68
N ILE A 72 -1.04 -6.16 6.22
CA ILE A 72 0.29 -6.02 6.83
C ILE A 72 0.45 -6.95 8.05
N GLU A 73 -0.53 -7.00 8.94
CA GLU A 73 -0.49 -7.91 10.10
C GLU A 73 -0.36 -9.38 9.69
N ARG A 74 -1.04 -9.77 8.60
CA ARG A 74 -1.02 -11.14 8.08
C ARG A 74 0.30 -11.49 7.40
N ILE A 75 0.86 -10.60 6.58
CA ILE A 75 2.06 -10.91 5.77
C ILE A 75 3.38 -10.53 6.45
N ALA A 76 3.35 -9.59 7.40
CA ALA A 76 4.53 -9.09 8.11
C ALA A 76 4.33 -9.07 9.64
N PRO A 77 4.00 -10.20 10.27
CA PRO A 77 3.78 -10.27 11.73
C PRO A 77 5.02 -9.86 12.55
N VAL A 78 6.22 -9.93 11.95
CA VAL A 78 7.50 -9.49 12.54
C VAL A 78 7.50 -8.01 12.95
N LEU A 79 6.62 -7.17 12.40
CA LEU A 79 6.48 -5.77 12.84
C LEU A 79 6.14 -5.65 14.33
N LYS A 80 5.47 -6.64 14.93
CA LYS A 80 5.21 -6.68 16.38
C LYS A 80 6.49 -6.75 17.19
N ASP A 81 7.50 -7.47 16.69
CA ASP A 81 8.81 -7.60 17.32
C ASP A 81 9.71 -6.38 17.10
N LEU A 82 9.29 -5.44 16.24
CA LEU A 82 9.94 -4.17 16.01
C LEU A 82 9.32 -3.01 16.80
N LEU A 83 8.16 -3.19 17.46
CA LEU A 83 7.57 -2.13 18.28
C LEU A 83 8.54 -1.71 19.40
N PRO A 84 8.75 -0.39 19.64
CA PRO A 84 9.68 0.06 20.67
C PRO A 84 9.34 -0.43 22.07
N ASN A 85 10.37 -0.71 22.88
CA ASN A 85 10.24 -1.03 24.31
C ASN A 85 10.56 0.17 25.22
N PHE A 86 10.54 1.39 24.67
CA PHE A 86 10.67 2.67 25.36
C PHE A 86 9.48 3.57 25.00
N ASP A 87 9.23 4.64 25.76
CA ASP A 87 8.13 5.57 25.47
C ASP A 87 8.34 6.30 24.12
N TYR A 88 7.38 6.12 23.21
CA TYR A 88 7.41 6.72 21.86
C TYR A 88 6.05 7.26 21.39
N LEU A 89 4.99 7.07 22.17
CA LEU A 89 3.64 7.52 21.86
C LEU A 89 3.17 8.50 22.93
N THR A 90 2.56 9.60 22.49
CA THR A 90 2.01 10.62 23.39
C THR A 90 0.57 10.92 23.00
N LYS A 91 -0.34 10.86 23.97
CA LYS A 91 -1.77 11.14 23.79
C LYS A 91 -2.24 12.11 24.85
N ASN A 92 -2.85 13.24 24.45
CA ASN A 92 -3.23 14.33 25.37
C ASN A 92 -2.07 14.76 26.29
N SER A 93 -0.87 14.93 25.72
CA SER A 93 0.37 15.27 26.45
C SER A 93 0.81 14.26 27.51
N THR A 94 0.23 13.06 27.51
CA THR A 94 0.61 11.95 28.40
C THR A 94 1.31 10.89 27.58
N ASN A 95 2.50 10.46 28.01
CA ASN A 95 3.18 9.33 27.39
C ASN A 95 2.40 8.04 27.63
N LEU A 96 2.27 7.22 26.60
CA LEU A 96 1.75 5.87 26.70
C LEU A 96 2.93 4.90 26.83
N PRO A 97 3.14 4.26 27.98
CA PRO A 97 4.22 3.30 28.12
C PRO A 97 3.95 2.06 27.25
N PRO A 98 4.99 1.41 26.70
CA PRO A 98 4.84 0.21 25.86
C PRO A 98 4.00 -0.90 26.49
N SER A 99 4.04 -1.06 27.81
CA SER A 99 3.24 -2.05 28.56
C SER A 99 1.74 -1.77 28.59
N SER A 100 1.30 -0.56 28.23
CA SER A 100 -0.13 -0.19 28.17
C SER A 100 -0.73 -0.28 26.77
N LEU A 101 0.10 -0.55 25.76
CA LEU A 101 -0.33 -0.58 24.37
C LEU A 101 -1.10 -1.86 24.05
N SER A 102 -1.98 -1.77 23.06
CA SER A 102 -2.81 -2.86 22.55
C SER A 102 -1.97 -3.91 21.84
N PHE A 103 -0.96 -3.48 21.07
CA PHE A 103 0.08 -4.35 20.54
C PHE A 103 1.36 -4.20 21.35
N GLN A 104 1.80 -5.30 21.96
CA GLN A 104 3.00 -5.31 22.80
C GLN A 104 4.10 -6.13 22.14
N ASN A 105 5.32 -5.60 22.22
CA ASN A 105 6.50 -6.33 21.79
C ASN A 105 6.81 -7.46 22.79
N SER A 106 6.63 -8.71 22.37
CA SER A 106 6.93 -9.87 23.23
C SER A 106 8.40 -10.30 23.19
N LEU A 107 9.17 -9.82 22.21
CA LEU A 107 10.58 -10.18 22.02
C LEU A 107 11.50 -9.32 22.88
N LEU A 108 11.48 -7.99 22.69
CA LEU A 108 12.48 -7.08 23.25
C LEU A 108 12.55 -7.06 24.79
N PRO A 109 11.43 -7.12 25.54
CA PRO A 109 11.50 -7.22 27.01
C PRO A 109 12.29 -8.45 27.49
N ASN A 110 12.20 -9.56 26.76
CA ASN A 110 12.91 -10.81 27.04
C ASN A 110 14.39 -10.79 26.59
N LEU A 111 14.85 -9.72 25.94
CA LEU A 111 16.24 -9.51 25.52
C LEU A 111 16.97 -8.48 26.40
N SER A 112 16.38 -8.08 27.54
CA SER A 112 16.88 -7.00 28.39
C SER A 112 18.20 -7.32 29.12
N ASP A 113 18.49 -8.59 29.41
CA ASP A 113 19.78 -8.99 30.00
C ASP A 113 20.90 -9.00 28.96
N LEU A 114 21.79 -8.01 29.02
CA LEU A 114 22.89 -7.84 28.08
C LEU A 114 24.15 -8.64 28.43
N SER A 115 24.15 -9.43 29.51
CA SER A 115 25.33 -10.14 30.01
C SER A 115 26.03 -10.99 28.93
N SER A 116 25.27 -11.71 28.12
CA SER A 116 25.75 -12.56 27.02
C SER A 116 26.27 -11.79 25.80
N LEU A 117 26.06 -10.47 25.75
CA LEU A 117 26.50 -9.60 24.65
C LEU A 117 27.80 -8.84 24.99
N ILE A 118 28.14 -8.72 26.28
CA ILE A 118 29.34 -8.00 26.74
C ILE A 118 30.59 -8.65 26.13
N ASN A 119 31.51 -7.83 25.62
CA ASN A 119 32.73 -8.20 24.89
C ASN A 119 32.52 -8.97 23.56
N LEU A 120 31.36 -9.60 23.36
CA LEU A 120 31.00 -10.31 22.13
C LEU A 120 30.47 -9.37 21.04
N THR A 121 29.70 -8.36 21.46
CA THR A 121 28.94 -7.49 20.56
C THR A 121 29.61 -6.13 20.38
N LYS A 122 29.49 -5.58 19.18
CA LYS A 122 29.81 -4.19 18.84
C LYS A 122 28.68 -3.60 18.00
N THR A 123 28.38 -2.33 18.18
CA THR A 123 27.34 -1.65 17.39
C THR A 123 27.93 -0.57 16.49
N ILE A 124 27.35 -0.43 15.30
CA ILE A 124 27.59 0.65 14.35
C ILE A 124 26.27 1.39 14.20
N THR A 125 26.24 2.67 14.56
CA THR A 125 25.03 3.49 14.67
C THR A 125 25.15 4.78 13.85
N GLY A 126 24.08 5.18 13.17
CA GLY A 126 23.99 6.48 12.52
C GLY A 126 23.39 7.54 13.44
N ARG A 127 23.70 8.81 13.17
CA ARG A 127 23.18 10.01 13.84
C ARG A 127 23.20 11.19 12.86
N GLY A 128 22.51 12.27 13.23
CA GLY A 128 22.53 13.55 12.52
C GLY A 128 21.39 13.73 11.52
N PHE A 129 20.47 12.78 11.45
CA PHE A 129 19.36 12.80 10.49
C PHE A 129 18.02 12.82 11.21
N ASN A 130 17.07 13.57 10.64
CA ASN A 130 15.72 13.69 11.17
C ASN A 130 15.08 12.30 11.32
N THR A 131 14.96 11.85 12.55
CA THR A 131 14.41 10.55 12.92
C THR A 131 13.24 10.77 13.85
N VAL A 132 12.15 10.04 13.63
CA VAL A 132 10.98 10.14 14.52
C VAL A 132 11.39 9.73 15.92
N GLU A 133 11.11 10.59 16.91
CA GLU A 133 11.35 10.31 18.33
C GLU A 133 10.05 10.01 19.08
N GLN A 134 8.98 10.72 18.73
CA GLN A 134 7.64 10.52 19.31
C GLN A 134 6.56 10.68 18.24
N ILE A 135 5.48 9.93 18.40
CA ILE A 135 4.25 10.08 17.63
C ILE A 135 3.19 10.70 18.53
N ILE A 136 2.57 11.78 18.06
CA ILE A 136 1.48 12.45 18.75
C ILE A 136 0.15 11.86 18.25
N LEU A 137 -0.66 11.38 19.19
CA LEU A 137 -1.88 10.64 18.91
C LEU A 137 -3.14 11.44 19.25
N THR A 138 -4.19 11.19 18.48
CA THR A 138 -5.58 11.56 18.79
C THR A 138 -6.47 10.33 18.95
N GLU A 139 -7.69 10.53 19.40
CA GLU A 139 -8.71 9.47 19.39
C GLU A 139 -9.05 9.05 17.95
N PRO A 140 -9.03 7.76 17.63
CA PRO A 140 -9.47 7.30 16.32
C PRO A 140 -10.96 7.60 16.13
N ASN A 141 -11.34 7.88 14.89
CA ASN A 141 -12.74 8.09 14.56
C ASN A 141 -13.52 6.76 14.66
N TRP A 142 -14.85 6.83 14.52
CA TRP A 142 -15.70 5.64 14.67
C TRP A 142 -15.37 4.53 13.66
N ILE A 143 -15.05 4.88 12.42
CA ILE A 143 -14.73 3.91 11.36
C ILE A 143 -13.40 3.21 11.68
N ASP A 144 -12.39 3.98 12.07
CA ASP A 144 -11.10 3.44 12.51
C ASP A 144 -11.32 2.44 13.67
N LYS A 145 -12.13 2.81 14.67
CA LYS A 145 -12.49 1.91 15.79
C LYS A 145 -13.22 0.65 15.32
N LEU A 146 -14.18 0.74 14.39
CA LEU A 146 -14.92 -0.41 13.87
C LEU A 146 -13.99 -1.38 13.12
N LEU A 147 -13.05 -0.85 12.35
CA LEU A 147 -12.10 -1.65 11.56
C LEU A 147 -10.89 -2.12 12.39
N GLY A 148 -10.84 -1.75 13.67
CA GLY A 148 -9.74 -2.07 14.59
C GLY A 148 -8.45 -1.34 14.26
N ASN A 149 -8.51 -0.24 13.51
CA ASN A 149 -7.35 0.61 13.24
C ASN A 149 -7.06 1.50 14.44
N TRP A 150 -5.77 1.75 14.68
CA TRP A 150 -5.31 2.70 15.69
C TRP A 150 -5.86 2.46 17.10
N PRO A 151 -5.86 1.22 17.63
CA PRO A 151 -6.46 0.94 18.93
C PRO A 151 -5.89 1.80 20.06
N ASP A 152 -4.62 2.21 19.99
CA ASP A 152 -3.98 3.07 20.99
C ASP A 152 -4.11 4.57 20.67
N GLY A 153 -4.20 4.91 19.38
CA GLY A 153 -4.53 6.26 18.90
C GLY A 153 -4.09 6.51 17.47
N LYS A 154 -4.75 7.44 16.79
CA LYS A 154 -4.40 7.79 15.41
C LYS A 154 -3.30 8.86 15.39
N PRO A 155 -2.21 8.68 14.63
CA PRO A 155 -1.21 9.72 14.46
C PRO A 155 -1.80 11.02 13.92
N ILE A 156 -1.42 12.15 14.50
CA ILE A 156 -1.72 13.49 14.00
C ILE A 156 -0.46 14.32 13.75
N ASP A 157 0.65 13.97 14.39
CA ASP A 157 1.92 14.67 14.24
C ASP A 157 3.09 13.77 14.70
N LYS A 158 4.32 14.19 14.39
CA LYS A 158 5.57 13.51 14.76
C LYS A 158 6.59 14.52 15.29
N LEU A 159 7.26 14.18 16.37
CA LEU A 159 8.44 14.90 16.83
C LEU A 159 9.69 14.25 16.25
N LEU A 160 10.56 15.06 15.66
CA LEU A 160 11.81 14.63 15.03
C LEU A 160 13.01 15.03 15.89
N THR A 161 14.04 14.19 15.86
CA THR A 161 15.33 14.45 16.48
C THR A 161 16.47 14.16 15.50
N LEU A 162 17.64 14.76 15.74
CA LEU A 162 18.87 14.42 15.03
C LEU A 162 19.61 13.24 15.68
N GLU A 163 19.11 12.71 16.80
CA GLU A 163 19.66 11.52 17.47
C GLU A 163 19.15 10.22 16.84
N GLY A 164 19.40 10.07 15.53
CA GLY A 164 19.12 8.86 14.76
C GLY A 164 19.60 8.96 13.32
N ASP A 165 19.37 7.88 12.57
CA ASP A 165 19.92 7.66 11.24
C ASP A 165 18.91 7.87 10.09
N ASN A 166 17.80 8.58 10.34
CA ASN A 166 16.60 8.71 9.48
C ASN A 166 15.57 7.57 9.63
N SER A 167 15.94 6.43 10.21
CA SER A 167 15.06 5.27 10.39
C SER A 167 15.00 4.80 11.85
N VAL A 168 16.16 4.64 12.48
CA VAL A 168 16.34 4.09 13.82
C VAL A 168 17.03 5.13 14.70
N LEU A 169 16.45 5.38 15.87
CA LEU A 169 17.06 6.28 16.86
C LEU A 169 18.39 5.72 17.38
N THR A 170 19.34 6.60 17.70
CA THR A 170 20.62 6.24 18.32
C THR A 170 20.39 5.44 19.61
N LYS A 171 19.43 5.86 20.44
CA LYS A 171 19.05 5.16 21.69
C LYS A 171 18.49 3.76 21.46
N SER A 172 18.03 3.49 20.23
CA SER A 172 17.52 2.18 19.84
C SER A 172 18.58 1.30 19.20
N SER A 173 19.55 1.86 18.49
CA SER A 173 20.57 1.08 17.79
C SER A 173 21.84 0.80 18.61
N SER A 174 22.07 1.56 19.67
CA SER A 174 23.23 1.43 20.57
C SER A 174 22.83 1.05 21.99
N PHE A 175 23.80 0.58 22.79
CA PHE A 175 23.60 0.17 24.19
C PHE A 175 24.23 1.17 25.17
N SER A 176 23.46 2.18 25.58
CA SER A 176 23.88 3.18 26.57
C SER A 176 24.20 2.57 27.94
N GLY A 177 25.31 2.98 28.54
CA GLY A 177 25.69 2.57 29.91
C GLY A 177 26.12 1.11 30.06
N SER A 178 26.31 0.38 28.95
CA SER A 178 26.79 -1.00 28.94
C SER A 178 28.29 -1.09 28.65
N LEU A 179 28.90 -2.25 28.92
CA LEU A 179 30.27 -2.58 28.50
C LEU A 179 30.35 -2.99 27.01
N ILE A 180 29.28 -2.79 26.23
CA ILE A 180 29.24 -3.07 24.79
C ILE A 180 29.79 -1.83 24.08
N GLU A 181 30.76 -2.02 23.18
CA GLU A 181 31.33 -0.92 22.41
C GLU A 181 30.33 -0.43 21.35
N ASN A 182 30.14 0.88 21.29
CA ASN A 182 29.28 1.54 20.32
C ASN A 182 30.09 2.51 19.46
N PHE A 183 29.97 2.41 18.15
CA PHE A 183 30.59 3.33 17.19
C PHE A 183 29.50 4.11 16.48
N THR A 184 29.55 5.43 16.59
CA THR A 184 28.51 6.31 16.05
C THR A 184 29.07 7.21 14.95
N TYR A 185 28.35 7.31 13.83
CA TYR A 185 28.75 8.06 12.65
C TYR A 185 27.67 9.06 12.24
N ASN A 186 28.08 10.22 11.73
CA ASN A 186 27.17 11.23 11.19
C ASN A 186 26.71 10.84 9.77
N LEU A 187 25.99 9.73 9.67
CA LEU A 187 25.51 9.08 8.45
C LEU A 187 24.09 8.57 8.67
N ASP A 188 23.33 8.48 7.60
CA ASP A 188 21.99 7.90 7.59
C ASP A 188 22.04 6.36 7.58
N HIS A 189 20.87 5.74 7.56
CA HIS A 189 20.70 4.29 7.68
C HIS A 189 21.40 3.52 6.55
N GLY A 190 21.42 4.07 5.32
CA GLY A 190 22.15 3.50 4.19
C GLY A 190 23.66 3.77 4.26
N GLY A 191 24.05 4.98 4.67
CA GLY A 191 25.44 5.41 4.76
C GLY A 191 26.25 4.60 5.76
N ILE A 192 25.67 4.21 6.89
CA ILE A 192 26.38 3.40 7.92
C ILE A 192 26.79 2.00 7.47
N ILE A 193 26.27 1.50 6.34
CA ILE A 193 26.66 0.19 5.77
C ILE A 193 27.35 0.31 4.41
N SER A 194 27.44 1.50 3.83
CA SER A 194 27.96 1.72 2.48
C SER A 194 29.15 2.67 2.40
N GLU A 195 29.30 3.55 3.38
CA GLU A 195 30.39 4.52 3.39
C GLU A 195 31.71 3.95 3.90
N GLN A 196 32.81 4.52 3.41
CA GLN A 196 34.16 4.01 3.68
C GLN A 196 34.49 3.92 5.18
N VAL A 197 34.15 4.95 5.95
CA VAL A 197 34.52 5.07 7.36
C VAL A 197 33.90 3.95 8.22
N PRO A 198 32.57 3.74 8.22
CA PRO A 198 31.97 2.63 8.96
C PRO A 198 32.39 1.26 8.42
N LEU A 199 32.54 1.09 7.10
CA LEU A 199 33.03 -0.17 6.52
C LEU A 199 34.45 -0.50 6.97
N THR A 200 35.34 0.50 7.03
CA THR A 200 36.70 0.34 7.55
C THR A 200 36.66 -0.14 9.01
N LYS A 201 35.76 0.41 9.82
CA LYS A 201 35.62 -0.02 11.21
C LYS A 201 35.10 -1.46 11.33
N ILE A 202 34.14 -1.86 10.50
CA ILE A 202 33.66 -3.25 10.45
C ILE A 202 34.82 -4.20 10.11
N MET A 203 35.63 -3.87 9.10
CA MET A 203 36.80 -4.67 8.72
C MET A 203 37.84 -4.73 9.85
N GLU A 204 38.14 -3.60 10.50
CA GLU A 204 39.05 -3.53 11.66
C GLU A 204 38.59 -4.47 12.79
N ILE A 205 37.29 -4.47 13.13
CA ILE A 205 36.71 -5.37 14.14
C ILE A 205 36.90 -6.85 13.77
N LEU A 206 36.80 -7.15 12.48
CA LEU A 206 37.02 -8.50 11.93
C LEU A 206 38.50 -8.87 11.83
N GLY A 207 39.42 -7.92 12.02
CA GLY A 207 40.86 -8.13 11.81
C GLY A 207 41.23 -8.20 10.32
N LEU A 208 40.46 -7.51 9.48
CA LEU A 208 40.62 -7.45 8.03
C LEU A 208 40.92 -6.01 7.59
N GLU A 209 41.46 -5.86 6.38
CA GLU A 209 41.65 -4.56 5.74
C GLU A 209 40.57 -4.31 4.69
N LEU A 210 40.08 -3.07 4.61
CA LEU A 210 39.15 -2.67 3.55
C LEU A 210 39.93 -2.39 2.27
N ASN A 211 39.63 -3.14 1.20
CA ASN A 211 40.20 -2.87 -0.11
C ASN A 211 39.61 -1.57 -0.69
N PRO A 212 40.45 -0.60 -1.11
CA PRO A 212 39.93 0.63 -1.74
C PRO A 212 39.13 0.32 -3.01
N GLY A 213 38.00 1.02 -3.19
CA GLY A 213 37.16 0.89 -4.40
C GLY A 213 36.21 -0.31 -4.41
N THR A 214 36.06 -1.06 -3.32
CA THR A 214 35.07 -2.16 -3.22
C THR A 214 33.73 -1.75 -2.60
N TYR A 215 33.50 -0.46 -2.41
CA TYR A 215 32.26 0.07 -1.83
C TYR A 215 31.66 1.11 -2.77
N ASN A 216 30.35 1.00 -2.96
CA ASN A 216 29.54 2.02 -3.61
C ASN A 216 28.67 2.62 -2.52
N SER A 217 28.66 3.95 -2.42
CA SER A 217 27.68 4.65 -1.60
C SER A 217 26.29 4.22 -2.07
N LEU A 218 25.43 3.86 -1.12
CA LEU A 218 24.03 3.58 -1.44
C LEU A 218 23.35 4.92 -1.68
N THR A 219 22.87 5.15 -2.90
CA THR A 219 21.88 6.19 -3.12
C THR A 219 20.53 5.65 -2.66
N ASP A 220 19.94 6.30 -1.66
CA ASP A 220 18.56 6.03 -1.21
C ASP A 220 17.59 6.43 -2.34
N GLU A 221 17.45 5.58 -3.36
CA GLU A 221 16.46 5.80 -4.41
C GLU A 221 15.07 5.70 -3.79
N GLU A 222 14.24 6.73 -3.96
CA GLU A 222 12.89 6.82 -3.41
C GLU A 222 11.79 6.75 -4.47
N ASN A 223 12.18 6.68 -5.75
CA ASN A 223 11.33 6.66 -6.91
C ASN A 223 11.44 5.33 -7.66
N PHE A 224 10.33 4.63 -7.76
CA PHE A 224 10.24 3.35 -8.44
C PHE A 224 9.04 3.31 -9.36
N LEU A 225 9.24 2.77 -10.55
CA LEU A 225 8.17 2.33 -11.44
C LEU A 225 8.16 0.80 -11.43
N VAL A 226 7.00 0.24 -11.11
CA VAL A 226 6.81 -1.21 -10.93
C VAL A 226 5.79 -1.71 -11.94
N PHE A 227 6.14 -2.79 -12.63
CA PHE A 227 5.20 -3.58 -13.44
C PHE A 227 5.15 -4.98 -12.85
N LEU A 228 3.96 -5.43 -12.47
CA LEU A 228 3.71 -6.76 -11.96
C LEU A 228 2.57 -7.39 -12.74
N VAL A 229 2.72 -8.63 -13.19
CA VAL A 229 1.64 -9.37 -13.84
C VAL A 229 1.24 -10.60 -13.06
N HIS A 230 -0.04 -10.91 -13.11
CA HIS A 230 -0.56 -12.22 -12.73
C HIS A 230 -0.76 -13.04 -14.01
N SER A 231 -0.30 -14.30 -13.99
CA SER A 231 -0.40 -15.29 -15.07
C SER A 231 -1.77 -15.32 -15.76
N PRO A 232 -1.88 -15.74 -17.05
CA PRO A 232 -0.86 -16.46 -17.83
C PRO A 232 -0.16 -15.58 -18.88
N VAL A 233 0.57 -14.56 -18.43
CA VAL A 233 1.40 -13.69 -19.29
C VAL A 233 2.80 -13.55 -18.72
N LYS A 234 3.74 -13.15 -19.57
CA LYS A 234 5.04 -12.61 -19.16
C LYS A 234 5.21 -11.17 -19.67
N ILE A 235 6.09 -10.41 -19.03
CA ILE A 235 6.35 -9.01 -19.37
C ILE A 235 7.79 -8.75 -19.78
N SER A 236 7.96 -7.73 -20.64
CA SER A 236 9.26 -7.19 -21.02
C SER A 236 9.12 -5.71 -21.37
N SER A 237 10.19 -4.94 -21.19
CA SER A 237 10.24 -3.53 -21.59
C SER A 237 11.61 -3.20 -22.19
N LEU A 238 11.62 -2.37 -23.23
CA LEU A 238 12.85 -1.83 -23.80
C LEU A 238 13.42 -0.66 -22.98
N ASP A 239 12.65 -0.16 -22.02
CA ASP A 239 13.01 0.98 -21.18
C ASP A 239 13.73 0.59 -19.87
N VAL A 240 14.04 -0.70 -19.70
CA VAL A 240 14.81 -1.19 -18.55
C VAL A 240 16.24 -0.64 -18.56
N THR A 241 16.74 -0.28 -17.39
CA THR A 241 18.10 0.20 -17.17
C THR A 241 18.98 -0.92 -16.58
N PRO A 242 20.32 -0.79 -16.55
CA PRO A 242 21.20 -1.76 -15.89
C PRO A 242 20.87 -1.99 -14.41
N ASP A 243 20.29 -1.00 -13.73
CA ASP A 243 19.90 -1.06 -12.33
C ASP A 243 18.47 -1.60 -12.13
N SER A 244 17.75 -1.89 -13.22
CA SER A 244 16.39 -2.44 -13.14
C SER A 244 16.40 -3.90 -12.71
N PHE A 245 15.44 -4.28 -11.85
CA PHE A 245 15.16 -5.68 -11.55
C PHE A 245 14.13 -6.22 -12.56
N THR A 246 14.39 -7.37 -13.17
CA THR A 246 13.51 -7.95 -14.19
C THR A 246 13.36 -9.46 -14.02
N THR A 247 12.13 -9.94 -14.09
CA THR A 247 11.73 -11.33 -14.27
C THR A 247 10.60 -11.39 -15.30
N ASP A 248 10.13 -12.59 -15.64
CA ASP A 248 8.97 -12.76 -16.51
C ASP A 248 7.68 -12.13 -15.94
N GLU A 249 7.60 -11.91 -14.61
CA GLU A 249 6.39 -11.44 -13.93
C GLU A 249 6.53 -10.06 -13.30
N LEU A 250 7.77 -9.59 -13.06
CA LEU A 250 8.05 -8.37 -12.31
C LEU A 250 9.17 -7.57 -12.97
N ILE A 251 8.90 -6.29 -13.20
CA ILE A 251 9.91 -5.30 -13.59
C ILE A 251 9.87 -4.15 -12.57
N ILE A 252 11.03 -3.79 -12.03
CA ILE A 252 11.20 -2.62 -11.16
C ILE A 252 12.26 -1.73 -11.79
N ILE A 253 11.89 -0.50 -12.14
CA ILE A 253 12.77 0.52 -12.69
C ILE A 253 13.01 1.56 -11.59
N PRO A 254 14.23 1.62 -11.01
CA PRO A 254 14.61 2.70 -10.11
C PRO A 254 14.81 4.01 -10.87
N SER A 255 14.60 5.14 -10.20
CA SER A 255 14.86 6.49 -10.74
C SER A 255 14.18 6.76 -12.11
N PRO A 256 12.89 6.40 -12.32
CA PRO A 256 12.31 6.48 -13.65
C PRO A 256 12.33 7.92 -14.19
N GLU A 257 12.79 8.09 -15.41
CA GLU A 257 12.78 9.37 -16.13
C GLU A 257 11.36 9.85 -16.45
N ASN A 258 11.19 11.17 -16.63
CA ASN A 258 9.96 11.76 -17.14
C ASN A 258 9.81 11.50 -18.65
N LYS A 259 9.19 10.37 -19.01
CA LYS A 259 8.98 9.94 -20.40
C LYS A 259 7.82 8.94 -20.52
N ASN A 260 7.57 8.52 -21.76
CA ASN A 260 6.67 7.41 -22.03
C ASN A 260 7.43 6.09 -21.98
N TYR A 261 6.93 5.14 -21.22
CA TYR A 261 7.43 3.77 -21.12
C TYR A 261 6.58 2.84 -21.97
N THR A 262 7.23 1.86 -22.58
CA THR A 262 6.62 0.81 -23.39
C THR A 262 6.77 -0.52 -22.68
N LEU A 263 5.65 -1.15 -22.35
CA LEU A 263 5.61 -2.48 -21.74
C LEU A 263 4.96 -3.46 -22.72
N ASN A 264 5.64 -4.55 -23.01
CA ASN A 264 5.12 -5.67 -23.78
C ASN A 264 4.64 -6.77 -22.85
N VAL A 265 3.44 -7.26 -23.11
CA VAL A 265 2.81 -8.39 -22.42
C VAL A 265 2.59 -9.49 -23.45
N GLU A 266 3.17 -10.67 -23.21
CA GLU A 266 3.04 -11.86 -24.07
C GLU A 266 2.27 -12.95 -23.33
N GLY A 267 1.18 -13.43 -23.95
CA GLY A 267 0.41 -14.56 -23.46
C GLY A 267 1.17 -15.87 -23.56
N ILE A 268 1.25 -16.60 -22.45
CA ILE A 268 1.86 -17.93 -22.37
C ILE A 268 0.82 -19.05 -22.18
N GLY A 269 -0.47 -18.69 -22.16
CA GLY A 269 -1.59 -19.59 -22.02
C GLY A 269 -2.92 -18.87 -22.24
N ASP A 270 -4.02 -19.61 -22.18
CA ASP A 270 -5.36 -19.07 -22.35
C ASP A 270 -5.96 -18.68 -20.99
N GLY A 271 -6.52 -17.48 -20.89
CA GLY A 271 -7.16 -17.04 -19.66
C GLY A 271 -7.25 -15.53 -19.53
N TYR A 272 -7.48 -15.07 -18.31
CA TYR A 272 -7.42 -13.66 -17.95
C TYR A 272 -6.11 -13.37 -17.24
N TYR A 273 -5.59 -12.16 -17.38
CA TYR A 273 -4.44 -11.67 -16.65
C TYR A 273 -4.73 -10.28 -16.07
N SER A 274 -4.00 -9.92 -15.02
CA SER A 274 -3.91 -8.56 -14.53
C SER A 274 -2.47 -8.04 -14.67
N LEU A 275 -2.36 -6.76 -15.01
CA LEU A 275 -1.13 -5.98 -15.02
C LEU A 275 -1.29 -4.86 -14.01
N SER A 276 -0.54 -4.92 -12.93
CA SER A 276 -0.44 -3.86 -11.92
C SER A 276 0.73 -2.95 -12.26
N VAL A 277 0.46 -1.64 -12.29
CA VAL A 277 1.45 -0.59 -12.50
C VAL A 277 1.52 0.29 -11.26
N GLY A 278 2.66 0.21 -10.57
CA GLY A 278 2.98 0.96 -9.37
C GLY A 278 3.88 2.16 -9.67
N GLN A 279 3.47 3.35 -9.26
CA GLN A 279 4.29 4.57 -9.24
C GLN A 279 4.53 4.96 -7.78
N ILE A 280 5.74 4.73 -7.29
CA ILE A 280 6.14 5.01 -5.91
C ILE A 280 7.15 6.15 -5.98
N PHE A 281 6.74 7.39 -5.73
CA PHE A 281 7.58 8.59 -5.84
C PHE A 281 7.61 9.34 -4.51
N GLY A 282 8.60 9.03 -3.68
CA GLY A 282 8.73 9.52 -2.31
C GLY A 282 7.52 9.14 -1.47
N GLU A 283 6.76 10.12 -1.00
CA GLU A 283 5.54 9.88 -0.22
C GLU A 283 4.36 9.40 -1.08
N LYS A 284 4.33 9.71 -2.38
CA LYS A 284 3.19 9.42 -3.26
C LYS A 284 3.25 7.99 -3.79
N VAL A 285 2.13 7.27 -3.68
CA VAL A 285 1.98 5.90 -4.19
C VAL A 285 0.71 5.83 -5.02
N PHE A 286 0.83 5.33 -6.25
CA PHE A 286 -0.32 5.07 -7.11
C PHE A 286 -0.21 3.67 -7.70
N TRP A 287 -1.27 2.89 -7.56
CA TRP A 287 -1.42 1.59 -8.20
C TRP A 287 -2.56 1.66 -9.22
N ASN A 288 -2.35 1.03 -10.37
CA ASN A 288 -3.39 0.83 -11.38
C ASN A 288 -3.35 -0.59 -11.87
N ASP A 289 -4.51 -1.24 -11.88
CA ASP A 289 -4.65 -2.58 -12.40
C ASP A 289 -5.37 -2.55 -13.75
N TYR A 290 -4.66 -3.04 -14.77
CA TYR A 290 -5.21 -3.30 -16.10
C TYR A 290 -5.54 -4.78 -16.20
N PHE A 291 -6.66 -5.12 -16.82
CA PHE A 291 -7.16 -6.50 -16.85
C PHE A 291 -7.62 -6.87 -18.25
N ASP A 292 -7.14 -7.99 -18.79
CA ASP A 292 -7.51 -8.40 -20.14
C ASP A 292 -7.47 -9.93 -20.32
N GLU A 293 -8.04 -10.40 -21.42
CA GLU A 293 -7.98 -11.79 -21.86
C GLU A 293 -6.70 -12.02 -22.68
N THR A 294 -6.12 -13.21 -22.57
CA THR A 294 -4.94 -13.61 -23.35
C THR A 294 -5.06 -15.04 -23.84
N TYR A 295 -4.21 -15.38 -24.81
CA TYR A 295 -4.01 -16.71 -25.35
C TYR A 295 -2.54 -16.86 -25.73
N ASN A 296 -2.07 -18.10 -25.90
CA ASN A 296 -0.66 -18.36 -26.19
C ASN A 296 -0.17 -17.60 -27.44
N GLY A 297 0.88 -16.79 -27.28
CA GLY A 297 1.47 -15.95 -28.33
C GLY A 297 0.74 -14.62 -28.60
N LYS A 298 -0.35 -14.30 -27.88
CA LYS A 298 -0.98 -12.98 -27.97
C LYS A 298 -0.01 -11.93 -27.42
N ASN A 299 0.34 -10.94 -28.24
CA ASN A 299 1.16 -9.81 -27.81
C ASN A 299 0.31 -8.55 -27.65
N GLN A 300 0.54 -7.83 -26.56
CA GLN A 300 -0.10 -6.57 -26.26
C GLN A 300 0.94 -5.57 -25.75
N THR A 301 0.84 -4.33 -26.20
CA THR A 301 1.74 -3.25 -25.79
C THR A 301 0.97 -2.19 -25.02
N PHE A 302 1.50 -1.82 -23.85
CA PHE A 302 1.02 -0.73 -23.02
C PHE A 302 2.00 0.44 -23.12
N ASN A 303 1.47 1.62 -23.41
CA ASN A 303 2.24 2.87 -23.40
C ASN A 303 1.84 3.67 -22.17
N LEU A 304 2.83 4.08 -21.37
CA LEU A 304 2.61 4.65 -20.04
C LEU A 304 3.34 5.99 -19.91
N SER A 305 2.62 7.08 -19.67
CA SER A 305 3.21 8.39 -19.42
C SER A 305 3.55 8.55 -17.95
N VAL A 306 4.84 8.55 -17.63
CA VAL A 306 5.35 8.63 -16.26
C VAL A 306 6.05 9.95 -16.04
N ASN A 307 5.68 10.64 -14.96
CA ASN A 307 6.33 11.88 -14.52
C ASN A 307 6.52 11.84 -13.00
N PRO A 308 7.74 11.57 -12.50
CA PRO A 308 7.99 11.48 -11.06
C PRO A 308 7.63 12.74 -10.27
N GLN A 309 7.74 13.92 -10.89
CA GLN A 309 7.47 15.20 -10.22
C GLN A 309 5.98 15.53 -10.15
N SER A 310 5.20 15.02 -11.09
CA SER A 310 3.75 15.16 -11.12
C SER A 310 3.12 13.87 -11.66
N PRO A 311 3.13 12.77 -10.88
CA PRO A 311 2.56 11.52 -11.31
C PRO A 311 1.08 11.67 -11.62
N SER A 312 0.66 11.04 -12.72
CA SER A 312 -0.76 10.83 -13.00
C SER A 312 -1.24 9.63 -12.18
N GLU A 313 -2.45 9.69 -11.63
CA GLU A 313 -3.06 8.52 -10.98
C GLU A 313 -3.09 7.35 -11.95
N ASN A 314 -3.52 7.55 -13.20
CA ASN A 314 -3.49 6.53 -14.24
C ASN A 314 -2.46 6.91 -15.34
N PRO A 315 -1.36 6.15 -15.49
CA PRO A 315 -0.32 6.44 -16.47
C PRO A 315 -0.66 5.95 -17.90
N LEU A 316 -1.72 5.17 -18.11
CA LEU A 316 -2.03 4.58 -19.42
C LEU A 316 -2.37 5.63 -20.49
N LEU A 317 -1.62 5.57 -21.59
CA LEU A 317 -1.88 6.33 -22.81
C LEU A 317 -2.86 5.57 -23.71
N ASP A 318 -4.15 5.77 -23.47
CA ASP A 318 -5.24 5.29 -24.35
C ASP A 318 -6.18 6.43 -24.76
N PRO A 319 -5.75 7.34 -25.65
CA PRO A 319 -6.57 8.46 -26.07
C PRO A 319 -7.86 8.03 -26.80
N SER A 320 -7.88 6.81 -27.36
CA SER A 320 -9.03 6.26 -28.06
C SER A 320 -10.08 5.63 -27.13
N GLY A 321 -9.65 5.19 -25.94
CA GLY A 321 -10.43 4.37 -25.02
C GLY A 321 -10.61 2.93 -25.49
N THR A 322 -9.91 2.48 -26.53
CA THR A 322 -10.06 1.15 -27.10
C THR A 322 -9.53 0.08 -26.16
N SER A 323 -8.34 0.30 -25.58
CA SER A 323 -7.77 -0.63 -24.60
C SER A 323 -8.69 -0.69 -23.38
N THR A 324 -9.09 0.45 -22.82
CA THR A 324 -9.97 0.47 -21.65
C THR A 324 -11.34 -0.14 -21.93
N THR A 325 -11.88 0.00 -23.15
CA THR A 325 -13.13 -0.67 -23.56
C THR A 325 -12.97 -2.18 -23.60
N ASN A 326 -11.85 -2.69 -24.11
CA ASN A 326 -11.55 -4.12 -24.11
C ASN A 326 -11.41 -4.65 -22.68
N GLN A 327 -10.64 -3.96 -21.84
CA GLN A 327 -10.49 -4.31 -20.43
C GLN A 327 -11.83 -4.34 -19.69
N LEU A 328 -12.70 -3.36 -19.90
CA LEU A 328 -14.06 -3.34 -19.37
C LEU A 328 -14.86 -4.58 -19.79
N ASN A 329 -14.78 -4.98 -21.06
CA ASN A 329 -15.45 -6.17 -21.56
C ASN A 329 -14.90 -7.45 -20.91
N SER A 330 -13.58 -7.58 -20.82
CA SER A 330 -12.90 -8.71 -20.18
C SER A 330 -13.31 -8.82 -18.71
N ARG A 331 -13.29 -7.72 -17.95
CA ARG A 331 -13.77 -7.68 -16.55
C ARG A 331 -15.24 -8.11 -16.41
N ILE A 332 -16.10 -7.61 -17.30
CA ILE A 332 -17.52 -7.99 -17.30
C ILE A 332 -17.72 -9.48 -17.62
N ASN A 333 -16.95 -10.03 -18.56
CA ASN A 333 -17.04 -11.43 -18.96
C ASN A 333 -16.55 -12.35 -17.84
N GLU A 334 -15.43 -12.02 -17.20
CA GLU A 334 -14.93 -12.74 -16.03
C GLU A 334 -15.97 -12.73 -14.91
N PHE A 335 -16.53 -11.57 -14.58
CA PHE A 335 -17.56 -11.46 -13.55
C PHE A 335 -18.81 -12.29 -13.89
N LYS A 336 -19.24 -12.34 -15.16
CA LYS A 336 -20.34 -13.24 -15.57
C LYS A 336 -19.99 -14.71 -15.34
N LYS A 337 -18.75 -15.14 -15.62
CA LYS A 337 -18.30 -16.53 -15.42
C LYS A 337 -18.43 -16.91 -13.94
N GLU A 338 -17.97 -16.06 -13.04
CA GLU A 338 -18.11 -16.30 -11.60
C GLU A 338 -19.57 -16.37 -11.14
N VAL A 339 -20.41 -15.46 -11.64
CA VAL A 339 -21.86 -15.51 -11.37
C VAL A 339 -22.49 -16.81 -11.88
N GLN A 340 -22.01 -17.34 -13.01
CA GLN A 340 -22.47 -18.63 -13.55
C GLN A 340 -22.05 -19.80 -12.66
N ASP A 341 -20.86 -19.74 -12.06
CA ASP A 341 -20.31 -20.80 -11.22
C ASP A 341 -20.92 -20.83 -9.80
N LEU A 342 -21.57 -19.74 -9.37
CA LEU A 342 -22.25 -19.69 -8.07
C LEU A 342 -23.31 -20.78 -7.87
N LYS A 343 -23.43 -21.34 -6.66
CA LYS A 343 -24.48 -22.32 -6.32
C LYS A 343 -25.76 -21.64 -5.80
N ILE A 344 -26.35 -20.75 -6.61
CA ILE A 344 -27.58 -20.00 -6.27
C ILE A 344 -28.70 -20.22 -7.29
N ASN A 345 -29.94 -19.82 -6.96
CA ASN A 345 -31.10 -19.93 -7.84
C ASN A 345 -30.86 -19.21 -9.19
N LEU A 346 -31.25 -19.86 -10.29
CA LEU A 346 -31.07 -19.37 -11.66
C LEU A 346 -31.65 -17.96 -11.89
N LYS A 347 -32.74 -17.60 -11.22
CA LYS A 347 -33.34 -16.26 -11.29
C LYS A 347 -32.35 -15.17 -10.87
N TYR A 348 -31.62 -15.40 -9.78
CA TYR A 348 -30.65 -14.44 -9.24
C TYR A 348 -29.43 -14.31 -10.16
N LYS A 349 -28.90 -15.44 -10.67
CA LYS A 349 -27.84 -15.42 -11.69
C LYS A 349 -28.24 -14.61 -12.92
N LYS A 350 -29.44 -14.86 -13.45
CA LYS A 350 -29.97 -14.16 -14.64
C LYS A 350 -30.09 -12.66 -14.40
N ALA A 351 -30.48 -12.22 -13.21
CA ALA A 351 -30.58 -10.79 -12.89
C ALA A 351 -29.21 -10.09 -12.92
N LEU A 352 -28.20 -10.67 -12.26
CA LEU A 352 -26.81 -10.15 -12.28
C LEU A 352 -26.25 -10.13 -13.70
N ILE A 353 -26.33 -11.25 -14.43
CA ILE A 353 -25.83 -11.36 -15.81
C ILE A 353 -26.53 -10.38 -16.75
N ASN A 354 -27.86 -10.23 -16.64
CA ASN A 354 -28.60 -9.27 -17.45
C ASN A 354 -28.15 -7.84 -17.16
N GLN A 355 -27.87 -7.51 -15.89
CA GLN A 355 -27.38 -6.18 -15.54
C GLN A 355 -25.97 -5.94 -16.09
N LEU A 356 -25.08 -6.91 -15.99
CA LEU A 356 -23.75 -6.88 -16.60
C LEU A 356 -23.81 -6.71 -18.14
N ASN A 357 -24.71 -7.43 -18.81
CA ASN A 357 -24.96 -7.27 -20.26
C ASN A 357 -25.42 -5.85 -20.61
N LYS A 358 -26.31 -5.25 -19.80
CA LYS A 358 -26.76 -3.86 -20.04
C LYS A 358 -25.60 -2.88 -19.91
N ILE A 359 -24.75 -3.02 -18.90
CA ILE A 359 -23.56 -2.18 -18.72
C ILE A 359 -22.64 -2.31 -19.94
N GLN A 360 -22.33 -3.55 -20.34
CA GLN A 360 -21.49 -3.84 -21.51
C GLN A 360 -22.04 -3.20 -22.79
N ASN A 361 -23.33 -3.35 -23.06
CA ASN A 361 -24.00 -2.76 -24.22
C ASN A 361 -24.01 -1.23 -24.21
N GLN A 362 -23.74 -0.60 -23.08
CA GLN A 362 -23.63 0.85 -22.93
C GLN A 362 -22.20 1.34 -22.72
N ALA A 363 -21.17 0.50 -22.89
CA ALA A 363 -19.76 0.89 -22.70
C ALA A 363 -19.36 2.13 -23.53
N LYS A 364 -19.94 2.30 -24.72
CA LYS A 364 -19.72 3.49 -25.58
C LYS A 364 -20.40 4.77 -25.07
N ASN A 365 -21.28 4.66 -24.08
CA ASN A 365 -21.91 5.77 -23.37
C ASN A 365 -21.67 5.61 -21.86
N PRO A 366 -20.46 5.98 -21.36
CA PRO A 366 -20.03 5.72 -20.00
C PRO A 366 -21.00 6.22 -18.91
N GLN A 367 -21.69 7.34 -19.13
CA GLN A 367 -22.65 7.86 -18.16
C GLN A 367 -23.89 6.98 -18.01
N LYS A 368 -24.40 6.46 -19.13
CA LYS A 368 -25.52 5.52 -19.10
C LYS A 368 -25.08 4.15 -18.58
N ALA A 369 -23.83 3.75 -18.83
CA ALA A 369 -23.25 2.59 -18.17
C ALA A 369 -23.12 2.79 -16.65
N PHE A 370 -22.73 3.98 -16.17
CA PHE A 370 -22.65 4.30 -14.74
C PHE A 370 -23.99 4.20 -14.00
N SER A 371 -25.08 4.67 -14.63
CA SER A 371 -26.41 4.54 -14.02
C SER A 371 -26.86 3.08 -13.92
N LEU A 372 -26.52 2.26 -14.93
CA LEU A 372 -26.75 0.80 -14.88
C LEU A 372 -25.83 0.12 -13.86
N PHE A 373 -24.59 0.57 -13.73
CA PHE A 373 -23.63 0.06 -12.75
C PHE A 373 -24.11 0.29 -11.31
N THR A 374 -24.74 1.44 -11.04
CA THR A 374 -25.39 1.69 -9.74
C THR A 374 -26.41 0.61 -9.38
N ALA A 375 -27.23 0.19 -10.36
CA ALA A 375 -28.21 -0.88 -10.12
C ALA A 375 -27.55 -2.25 -9.90
N LEU A 376 -26.37 -2.51 -10.47
CA LEU A 376 -25.60 -3.73 -10.18
C LEU A 376 -25.16 -3.76 -8.71
N ARG A 377 -24.56 -2.68 -8.20
CA ARG A 377 -24.17 -2.54 -6.77
C ARG A 377 -25.37 -2.74 -5.83
N GLN A 378 -26.53 -2.17 -6.15
CA GLN A 378 -27.76 -2.37 -5.37
C GLN A 378 -28.26 -3.83 -5.37
N ILE A 379 -28.14 -4.55 -6.50
CA ILE A 379 -28.46 -5.97 -6.57
C ILE A 379 -27.52 -6.76 -5.65
N ILE A 380 -26.22 -6.48 -5.68
CA ILE A 380 -25.21 -7.16 -4.84
C ILE A 380 -25.56 -6.99 -3.35
N VAL A 381 -25.80 -5.75 -2.89
CA VAL A 381 -26.18 -5.48 -1.49
C VAL A 381 -27.50 -6.15 -1.12
N THR A 382 -28.48 -6.14 -2.03
CA THR A 382 -29.76 -6.80 -1.78
C THR A 382 -29.56 -8.32 -1.61
N TYR A 383 -28.68 -8.93 -2.40
CA TYR A 383 -28.41 -10.36 -2.33
C TYR A 383 -27.63 -10.75 -1.08
N GLU A 384 -26.67 -9.93 -0.67
CA GLU A 384 -25.97 -10.10 0.61
C GLU A 384 -26.95 -10.02 1.78
N ASN A 385 -27.75 -8.95 1.85
CA ASN A 385 -28.73 -8.75 2.93
C ASN A 385 -29.81 -9.84 3.00
N GLN A 386 -30.11 -10.50 1.88
CA GLN A 386 -31.06 -11.61 1.81
C GLN A 386 -30.41 -12.98 2.06
N GLY A 387 -29.09 -13.03 2.29
CA GLY A 387 -28.33 -14.27 2.42
C GLY A 387 -28.27 -15.11 1.15
N ILE A 388 -28.55 -14.52 -0.03
CA ILE A 388 -28.45 -15.19 -1.33
C ILE A 388 -26.98 -15.43 -1.68
N ILE A 389 -26.12 -14.47 -1.35
CA ILE A 389 -24.66 -14.61 -1.37
C ILE A 389 -24.12 -14.28 0.02
N GLY A 390 -23.05 -14.96 0.44
CA GLY A 390 -22.37 -14.65 1.69
C GLY A 390 -21.50 -13.40 1.60
N HIS A 391 -21.07 -12.87 2.75
CA HIS A 391 -20.25 -11.66 2.85
C HIS A 391 -18.94 -11.73 2.03
N GLU A 392 -18.24 -12.87 2.07
CA GLU A 392 -17.01 -13.09 1.32
C GLU A 392 -17.24 -12.93 -0.19
N MET A 393 -18.27 -13.59 -0.72
CA MET A 393 -18.63 -13.48 -2.13
C MET A 393 -19.12 -12.07 -2.50
N ALA A 394 -19.84 -11.40 -1.61
CA ALA A 394 -20.24 -10.02 -1.81
C ALA A 394 -19.03 -9.08 -1.92
N ASN A 395 -17.97 -9.32 -1.14
CA ASN A 395 -16.73 -8.54 -1.20
C ASN A 395 -15.97 -8.76 -2.52
N ILE A 396 -15.88 -10.02 -3.00
CA ILE A 396 -15.33 -10.32 -4.34
C ILE A 396 -16.13 -9.57 -5.43
N PHE A 397 -17.47 -9.58 -5.33
CA PHE A 397 -18.33 -8.89 -6.30
C PHE A 397 -18.18 -7.37 -6.26
N ARG A 398 -17.91 -6.79 -5.08
CA ARG A 398 -17.62 -5.35 -4.93
C ARG A 398 -16.30 -4.98 -5.56
N GLU A 399 -15.23 -5.72 -5.30
CA GLU A 399 -13.92 -5.49 -5.89
C GLU A 399 -14.00 -5.51 -7.42
N LYS A 400 -14.64 -6.53 -8.01
CA LYS A 400 -14.86 -6.61 -9.47
C LYS A 400 -15.72 -5.46 -9.99
N SER A 401 -16.72 -5.04 -9.21
CA SER A 401 -17.52 -3.87 -9.54
C SER A 401 -16.68 -2.59 -9.52
N SER A 402 -15.75 -2.42 -8.58
CA SER A 402 -14.84 -1.27 -8.53
C SER A 402 -13.94 -1.22 -9.78
N GLY A 403 -13.37 -2.34 -10.22
CA GLY A 403 -12.60 -2.36 -11.48
C GLY A 403 -13.43 -2.00 -12.73
N ILE A 404 -14.73 -2.32 -12.74
CA ILE A 404 -15.68 -1.85 -13.79
C ILE A 404 -15.89 -0.34 -13.67
N ALA A 405 -16.07 0.19 -12.46
CA ALA A 405 -16.25 1.63 -12.22
C ALA A 405 -15.05 2.44 -12.72
N ASP A 406 -13.82 2.02 -12.37
CA ASP A 406 -12.60 2.72 -12.77
C ASP A 406 -12.44 2.75 -14.29
N SER A 407 -12.80 1.66 -14.98
CA SER A 407 -12.81 1.60 -16.44
C SER A 407 -13.83 2.58 -17.04
N LEU A 408 -15.03 2.67 -16.47
CA LEU A 408 -16.08 3.61 -16.91
C LEU A 408 -15.70 5.08 -16.62
N GLU A 409 -15.03 5.35 -15.51
CA GLU A 409 -14.47 6.66 -15.15
C GLU A 409 -13.48 7.13 -16.21
N PHE A 410 -12.48 6.29 -16.51
CA PHE A 410 -11.48 6.60 -17.51
C PHE A 410 -12.11 6.88 -18.88
N LEU A 411 -13.02 6.02 -19.33
CA LEU A 411 -13.76 6.22 -20.58
C LEU A 411 -14.58 7.52 -20.58
N SER A 412 -15.14 7.90 -19.43
CA SER A 412 -15.84 9.17 -19.28
C SER A 412 -14.88 10.36 -19.47
N PHE A 413 -13.66 10.27 -18.94
CA PHE A 413 -12.68 11.34 -18.96
C PHE A 413 -12.07 11.59 -20.35
N LEU A 414 -12.06 10.58 -21.22
CA LEU A 414 -11.64 10.73 -22.62
C LEU A 414 -12.61 11.56 -23.45
N LYS A 415 -13.89 11.60 -23.07
CA LYS A 415 -14.94 12.35 -23.76
C LYS A 415 -15.69 13.25 -22.77
N PRO A 416 -15.02 14.26 -22.20
CA PRO A 416 -15.60 15.09 -21.18
C PRO A 416 -16.79 15.87 -21.74
N GLN A 417 -17.91 15.86 -21.02
CA GLN A 417 -19.02 16.73 -21.38
C GLN A 417 -18.77 18.13 -20.85
N LYS A 418 -19.36 19.13 -21.54
CA LYS A 418 -19.39 20.50 -21.04
C LYS A 418 -20.09 20.49 -19.67
N THR A 419 -19.32 20.75 -18.62
CA THR A 419 -19.80 20.83 -17.24
C THR A 419 -19.22 22.09 -16.63
N ASN A 420 -20.08 22.92 -16.06
CA ASN A 420 -19.64 24.15 -15.40
C ASN A 420 -19.35 23.89 -13.91
N LYS A 421 -18.71 24.88 -13.27
CA LYS A 421 -18.35 24.82 -11.84
C LYS A 421 -19.56 24.56 -10.93
N PHE A 422 -20.71 25.19 -11.23
CA PHE A 422 -21.92 25.06 -10.42
C PHE A 422 -22.46 23.63 -10.44
N GLU A 423 -22.46 22.96 -11.60
CA GLU A 423 -22.88 21.57 -11.72
C GLU A 423 -21.97 20.61 -10.94
N ALA A 424 -20.65 20.81 -11.00
CA ALA A 424 -19.69 20.01 -10.26
C ALA A 424 -19.85 20.20 -8.74
N GLN A 425 -20.00 21.45 -8.28
CA GLN A 425 -20.26 21.78 -6.88
C GLN A 425 -21.59 21.22 -6.39
N ALA A 426 -22.63 21.22 -7.23
CA ALA A 426 -23.92 20.63 -6.90
C ALA A 426 -23.81 19.11 -6.69
N ALA A 427 -23.01 18.41 -7.51
CA ALA A 427 -22.76 16.98 -7.35
C ALA A 427 -22.00 16.68 -6.05
N ILE A 428 -20.94 17.43 -5.74
CA ILE A 428 -20.17 17.30 -4.49
C ILE A 428 -21.08 17.54 -3.27
N LYS A 429 -21.87 18.62 -3.29
CA LYS A 429 -22.83 18.93 -2.21
C LYS A 429 -23.88 17.83 -2.05
N ALA A 430 -24.31 17.18 -3.14
CA ALA A 430 -25.20 16.04 -3.07
C ALA A 430 -24.52 14.82 -2.40
N ALA A 431 -23.28 14.52 -2.77
CA ALA A 431 -22.49 13.47 -2.14
C ALA A 431 -22.30 13.72 -0.63
N GLU A 432 -21.92 14.94 -0.24
CA GLU A 432 -21.80 15.36 1.17
C GLU A 432 -23.12 15.23 1.93
N LYS A 433 -24.25 15.60 1.31
CA LYS A 433 -25.56 15.43 1.91
C LYS A 433 -25.87 13.97 2.18
N VAL A 434 -25.54 13.07 1.24
CA VAL A 434 -25.72 11.63 1.44
C VAL A 434 -24.76 11.12 2.52
N ARG A 435 -23.48 11.49 2.48
CA ARG A 435 -22.49 11.16 3.52
C ARG A 435 -23.00 11.49 4.92
N ASN A 436 -23.48 12.72 5.10
CA ASN A 436 -23.99 13.19 6.40
C ASN A 436 -25.31 12.49 6.82
N SER A 437 -25.99 11.82 5.88
CA SER A 437 -27.17 10.99 6.18
C SER A 437 -26.84 9.56 6.59
N VAL A 438 -25.60 9.11 6.33
CA VAL A 438 -25.13 7.80 6.77
C VAL A 438 -24.83 7.87 8.25
N LYS A 439 -25.56 7.08 9.03
CA LYS A 439 -25.30 6.91 10.47
C LYS A 439 -24.10 5.98 10.61
N GLN A 440 -22.91 6.57 10.64
CA GLN A 440 -21.66 5.82 10.68
C GLN A 440 -21.70 4.80 11.82
N GLU A 441 -22.19 5.19 12.99
CA GLU A 441 -22.33 4.33 14.18
C GLU A 441 -23.17 3.06 14.00
N LYS A 442 -23.89 2.93 12.88
CA LYS A 442 -24.71 1.77 12.53
C LYS A 442 -24.14 0.93 11.39
N LEU A 443 -23.03 1.35 10.79
CA LEU A 443 -22.39 0.56 9.74
C LEU A 443 -21.84 -0.72 10.36
N ASN A 444 -21.95 -1.83 9.64
CA ASN A 444 -21.13 -3.00 9.89
C ASN A 444 -19.78 -2.83 9.18
N ARG A 445 -18.92 -3.83 9.31
CA ARG A 445 -17.58 -3.83 8.71
C ARG A 445 -17.60 -3.54 7.19
N ASN A 446 -18.38 -4.30 6.42
CA ASN A 446 -18.44 -4.14 4.96
C ASN A 446 -19.00 -2.76 4.58
N GLY A 447 -20.03 -2.29 5.29
CA GLY A 447 -20.56 -0.95 5.13
C GLY A 447 -19.51 0.14 5.37
N ALA A 448 -18.65 -0.03 6.38
CA ALA A 448 -17.58 0.91 6.68
C ALA A 448 -16.47 0.93 5.63
N LEU A 449 -16.08 -0.23 5.07
CA LEU A 449 -15.12 -0.29 3.96
C LEU A 449 -15.65 0.47 2.73
N VAL A 450 -16.88 0.21 2.33
CA VAL A 450 -17.53 0.92 1.21
C VAL A 450 -17.68 2.42 1.51
N PHE A 451 -17.83 2.81 2.77
CA PHE A 451 -17.86 4.22 3.18
C PHE A 451 -16.48 4.89 3.02
N ILE A 452 -15.38 4.20 3.32
CA ILE A 452 -14.02 4.72 3.12
C ILE A 452 -13.78 4.97 1.62
N ASP A 453 -14.10 4.00 0.76
CA ASP A 453 -13.98 4.16 -0.70
C ASP A 453 -14.78 5.38 -1.19
N ALA A 454 -15.98 5.58 -0.64
CA ALA A 454 -16.81 6.75 -0.94
C ALA A 454 -16.14 8.07 -0.55
N GLN A 455 -15.46 8.09 0.60
CA GLN A 455 -14.76 9.27 1.10
C GLN A 455 -13.53 9.58 0.24
N GLU A 456 -12.76 8.56 -0.16
CA GLU A 456 -11.64 8.73 -1.09
C GLU A 456 -12.09 9.32 -2.44
N LYS A 457 -13.18 8.79 -3.02
CA LYS A 457 -13.75 9.34 -4.27
C LYS A 457 -14.25 10.79 -4.08
N LEU A 458 -14.84 11.12 -2.94
CA LEU A 458 -15.24 12.50 -2.63
C LEU A 458 -14.03 13.45 -2.50
N ASP A 459 -12.94 12.99 -1.90
CA ASP A 459 -11.71 13.76 -1.75
C ASP A 459 -11.04 14.00 -3.12
N LYS A 460 -11.03 12.97 -3.99
CA LYS A 460 -10.63 13.13 -5.40
C LYS A 460 -11.51 14.15 -6.13
N ALA A 461 -12.83 14.12 -5.92
CA ALA A 461 -13.74 15.11 -6.52
C ALA A 461 -13.39 16.55 -6.12
N ASN A 462 -13.10 16.78 -4.84
CA ASN A 462 -12.67 18.08 -4.32
C ASN A 462 -11.30 18.52 -4.86
N LEU A 463 -10.35 17.59 -4.93
CA LEU A 463 -9.01 17.85 -5.47
C LEU A 463 -9.08 18.33 -6.92
N VAL A 464 -9.79 17.60 -7.79
CA VAL A 464 -9.88 17.95 -9.22
C VAL A 464 -10.80 19.16 -9.47
N LEU A 465 -11.77 19.43 -8.57
CA LEU A 465 -12.51 20.70 -8.57
C LEU A 465 -11.56 21.89 -8.37
N GLY A 466 -10.60 21.77 -7.44
CA GLY A 466 -9.57 22.79 -7.20
C GLY A 466 -8.68 23.07 -8.42
N LYS A 467 -8.52 22.07 -9.30
CA LYS A 467 -7.81 22.17 -10.58
C LYS A 467 -8.69 22.62 -11.75
N ALA A 468 -9.95 23.00 -11.49
CA ALA A 468 -10.95 23.37 -12.50
C ALA A 468 -11.33 22.25 -13.49
N GLU A 469 -11.13 20.98 -13.13
CA GLU A 469 -11.53 19.82 -13.93
C GLU A 469 -12.99 19.42 -13.61
N TYR A 470 -13.94 20.32 -13.90
CA TYR A 470 -15.33 20.24 -13.42
C TYR A 470 -16.06 18.94 -13.81
N TYR A 471 -15.83 18.41 -15.00
CA TYR A 471 -16.45 17.17 -15.43
C TYR A 471 -15.97 15.96 -14.61
N ARG A 472 -14.65 15.87 -14.34
CA ARG A 472 -14.07 14.82 -13.49
C ARG A 472 -14.58 14.93 -12.06
N ALA A 473 -14.61 16.14 -11.49
CA ALA A 473 -15.17 16.40 -10.17
C ALA A 473 -16.62 15.89 -10.06
N LYS A 474 -17.44 16.16 -11.07
CA LYS A 474 -18.83 15.69 -11.13
C LYS A 474 -18.92 14.16 -11.15
N ILE A 475 -18.10 13.47 -11.97
CA ILE A 475 -18.12 12.01 -12.06
C ILE A 475 -17.71 11.36 -10.74
N PHE A 476 -16.59 11.77 -10.14
CA PHE A 476 -16.15 11.25 -8.84
C PHE A 476 -17.19 11.50 -7.74
N ALA A 477 -17.82 12.68 -7.71
CA ALA A 477 -18.86 12.99 -6.72
C ALA A 477 -20.12 12.13 -6.91
N LEU A 478 -20.51 11.84 -8.16
CA LEU A 478 -21.62 10.94 -8.44
C LEU A 478 -21.32 9.51 -7.97
N GLU A 479 -20.11 9.02 -8.18
CA GLU A 479 -19.72 7.70 -7.67
C GLU A 479 -19.68 7.65 -6.14
N ALA A 480 -19.06 8.65 -5.51
CA ALA A 480 -19.05 8.80 -4.05
C ALA A 480 -20.47 8.78 -3.48
N THR A 481 -21.41 9.49 -4.12
CA THR A 481 -22.82 9.47 -3.75
C THR A 481 -23.39 8.05 -3.73
N GLN A 482 -23.08 7.23 -4.74
CA GLN A 482 -23.58 5.85 -4.81
C GLN A 482 -22.93 4.95 -3.77
N LEU A 483 -21.62 5.07 -3.54
CA LEU A 483 -20.92 4.33 -2.50
C LEU A 483 -21.45 4.68 -1.10
N PHE A 484 -21.75 5.95 -0.81
CA PHE A 484 -22.41 6.33 0.45
C PHE A 484 -23.83 5.75 0.59
N LEU A 485 -24.58 5.62 -0.52
CA LEU A 485 -25.88 4.95 -0.48
C LEU A 485 -25.74 3.44 -0.26
N GLU A 486 -24.75 2.82 -0.89
CA GLU A 486 -24.43 1.41 -0.77
C GLU A 486 -24.04 1.06 0.67
N SER A 487 -23.09 1.79 1.27
CA SER A 487 -22.64 1.58 2.65
C SER A 487 -23.80 1.62 3.64
N ARG A 488 -24.74 2.56 3.46
CA ARG A 488 -25.95 2.67 4.28
C ARG A 488 -26.90 1.47 4.14
N MET A 489 -26.89 0.79 3.00
CA MET A 489 -27.81 -0.32 2.72
C MET A 489 -27.30 -1.67 3.24
N ILE A 490 -25.99 -1.83 3.42
CA ILE A 490 -25.38 -3.06 3.94
C ILE A 490 -25.76 -3.20 5.43
N LYS A 491 -26.32 -4.34 5.82
CA LYS A 491 -26.80 -4.62 7.19
C LYS A 491 -26.03 -5.73 7.85
#